data_AF-A0A0B6Z9I8-F1
#
_entry.id   AF-A0A0B6Z9I8-F1
#
_cell.length_a   1.000
_cell.length_b   1.000
_cell.length_c   1.000
_cell.angle_alpha   90.00
_cell.angle_beta   90.00
_cell.angle_gamma   90.00
#
_symmetry.space_group_name_H-M   'P 1'
#
loop_
_entity.id
_entity.type
_entity.pdbx_description
1 polymer ?
#
loop_
_entity_poly.entity_id
_entity_poly.type
_entity_poly.pdbx_seq_one_letter_code
_entity_poly.pdbx_strand_id
1 'polypeptide(L)'
;MAVYKYGSKRQAFDNIHLAVPTIEWIGILPEDIERLHIPESALSPMSKKDLQKCESLKTRPYFRHDESLLAEIDLLIEMKKKAEIQCLDAISSNYLCDVYLPSRLSLVMT
;
A
#
# COMPACT_ATOMS: atom_id res chain seq x y z
N MET A 1 -0.08 -4.05 -6.95
CA MET A 1 -1.54 -3.95 -6.78
C MET A 1 -2.26 -3.47 -8.03
N ALA A 2 -2.14 -2.19 -8.42
CA ALA A 2 -3.02 -1.59 -9.44
C ALA A 2 -3.08 -2.33 -10.80
N VAL A 3 -1.98 -2.95 -11.24
CA VAL A 3 -1.97 -3.75 -12.47
C VAL A 3 -2.81 -5.03 -12.32
N TYR A 4 -2.74 -5.70 -11.18
CA TYR A 4 -3.55 -6.89 -10.90
C TYR A 4 -5.02 -6.53 -10.67
N LYS A 5 -5.31 -5.44 -9.95
CA LYS A 5 -6.70 -5.04 -9.65
C LYS A 5 -7.43 -4.42 -10.85
N TYR A 6 -6.76 -3.52 -11.58
CA TYR A 6 -7.37 -2.68 -12.61
C TYR A 6 -6.83 -2.94 -14.03
N GLY A 7 -5.87 -3.85 -14.18
CA GLY A 7 -5.23 -4.14 -15.46
C GLY A 7 -4.07 -3.20 -15.81
N SER A 8 -3.35 -3.58 -16.86
CA SER A 8 -2.22 -2.82 -17.39
C SER A 8 -2.67 -1.86 -18.49
N LYS A 9 -2.12 -0.64 -18.52
CA LYS A 9 -2.31 0.25 -19.68
C LYS A 9 -1.65 -0.30 -20.95
N ARG A 10 -0.56 -1.06 -20.82
CA ARG A 10 0.18 -1.61 -21.97
C ARG A 10 -0.51 -2.84 -22.58
N GLN A 11 -1.31 -3.56 -21.80
CA GLN A 11 -2.04 -4.75 -22.23
C GLN A 11 -3.55 -4.54 -22.11
N ALA A 12 -4.01 -3.34 -22.46
CA ALA A 12 -5.41 -2.95 -22.24
C ALA A 12 -6.43 -3.88 -22.93
N PHE A 13 -6.05 -4.48 -24.06
CA PHE A 13 -6.89 -5.39 -24.85
C PHE A 13 -7.23 -6.70 -24.12
N ASP A 14 -6.40 -7.12 -23.16
CA ASP A 14 -6.54 -8.41 -22.45
C ASP A 14 -6.82 -8.23 -20.95
N ASN A 15 -7.05 -6.99 -20.50
CA ASN A 15 -7.27 -6.69 -19.09
C ASN A 15 -8.49 -7.42 -18.52
N ILE A 16 -9.49 -7.74 -19.33
CA ILE A 16 -10.69 -8.48 -18.90
C ILE A 16 -10.32 -9.89 -18.38
N HIS A 17 -9.26 -10.49 -18.92
CA HIS A 17 -8.81 -11.83 -18.54
C HIS A 17 -7.64 -11.81 -17.55
N LEU A 18 -6.92 -10.68 -17.43
CA LEU A 18 -5.71 -10.57 -16.61
C LEU A 18 -5.92 -9.79 -15.30
N ALA A 19 -6.97 -8.97 -15.21
CA ALA A 19 -7.31 -8.25 -13.99
C ALA A 19 -8.18 -9.10 -13.06
N VAL A 20 -7.95 -8.95 -11.76
CA VAL A 20 -8.74 -9.55 -10.69
C VAL A 20 -9.29 -8.40 -9.84
N PRO A 21 -10.47 -7.84 -10.18
CA PRO A 21 -11.02 -6.67 -9.49
C PRO A 21 -11.28 -6.88 -7.99
N THR A 22 -11.46 -8.13 -7.58
CA THR A 22 -11.71 -8.54 -6.19
C THR A 22 -10.43 -8.69 -5.36
N ILE A 23 -9.24 -8.44 -5.93
CA ILE A 23 -8.00 -8.52 -5.15
C ILE A 23 -7.93 -7.37 -4.15
N GLU A 24 -7.56 -7.68 -2.91
CA GLU A 24 -7.44 -6.71 -1.84
C GLU A 24 -5.98 -6.49 -1.41
N TRP A 25 -5.70 -5.28 -0.94
CA TRP A 25 -4.37 -4.91 -0.45
C TRP A 25 -4.25 -5.24 1.04
N ILE A 26 -3.48 -6.27 1.34
CA ILE A 26 -3.16 -6.70 2.72
C ILE A 26 -1.77 -6.25 3.19
N GLY A 27 -1.11 -5.38 2.42
CA GLY A 27 0.21 -4.87 2.74
C GLY A 27 0.17 -3.70 3.73
N ILE A 28 1.35 -3.32 4.20
CA ILE A 28 1.56 -2.17 5.09
C ILE A 28 0.99 -0.91 4.45
N LEU A 29 0.08 -0.27 5.18
CA LEU A 29 -0.48 1.02 4.87
C LEU A 29 0.31 2.13 5.60
N PRO A 30 0.37 3.33 5.04
CA PRO A 30 0.90 4.51 5.73
C PRO A 30 0.36 4.69 7.16
N GLU A 31 -0.94 4.50 7.37
CA GLU A 31 -1.54 4.55 8.72
C GLU A 31 -0.94 3.50 9.69
N ASP A 32 -0.56 2.33 9.19
CA ASP A 32 0.04 1.28 10.02
C ASP A 32 1.37 1.72 10.64
N ILE A 33 2.11 2.63 9.98
CA ILE A 33 3.40 3.11 10.47
C ILE A 33 3.22 3.86 11.80
N GLU A 34 2.22 4.74 11.87
CA GLU A 34 1.89 5.48 13.10
C GLU A 34 1.24 4.56 14.14
N ARG A 35 0.24 3.77 13.73
CA ARG A 35 -0.50 2.86 14.62
C ARG A 35 0.41 1.86 15.33
N LEU A 36 1.40 1.32 14.61
CA LEU A 36 2.35 0.33 15.13
C LEU A 36 3.59 0.97 15.76
N HIS A 37 3.70 2.30 15.80
CA HIS A 37 4.85 3.02 16.32
C HIS A 37 6.18 2.54 15.72
N ILE A 38 6.21 2.35 14.39
CA ILE A 38 7.41 1.87 13.69
C ILE A 38 8.53 2.92 13.88
N PRO A 39 9.72 2.51 14.35
CA PRO A 39 10.78 3.46 14.62
C PRO A 39 11.32 4.07 13.33
N GLU A 40 11.71 5.34 13.41
CA GLU A 40 12.31 6.11 12.30
C GLU A 40 13.52 5.43 11.66
N SER A 41 14.28 4.65 12.42
CA SER A 41 15.43 3.88 11.93
C SER A 41 15.04 2.76 10.96
N ALA A 42 13.79 2.31 10.97
CA ALA A 42 13.23 1.31 10.06
C ALA A 42 12.54 1.93 8.84
N LEU A 43 12.55 3.28 8.74
CA LEU A 43 11.94 4.02 7.64
C LEU A 43 13.00 4.66 6.75
N SER A 44 12.64 4.89 5.50
CA SER A 44 13.48 5.58 4.54
C SER A 44 12.82 6.87 4.04
N PRO A 45 13.58 7.94 3.78
CA PRO A 45 13.01 9.15 3.20
C PRO A 45 12.48 8.88 1.78
N MET A 46 11.37 9.52 1.43
CA MET A 46 10.86 9.51 0.07
C MET A 46 11.73 10.36 -0.84
N SER A 47 12.04 9.81 -2.02
CA SER A 47 12.70 10.57 -3.07
C SER A 47 11.70 11.45 -3.83
N LYS A 48 12.21 12.43 -4.57
CA LYS A 48 11.38 13.22 -5.51
C LYS A 48 10.60 12.34 -6.49
N LYS A 49 11.18 11.21 -6.91
CA LYS A 49 10.51 10.24 -7.81
C LYS A 49 9.35 9.54 -7.12
N ASP A 50 9.50 9.22 -5.83
CA ASP A 50 8.43 8.61 -5.03
C ASP A 50 7.25 9.58 -4.89
N LEU A 51 7.50 10.85 -4.57
CA LEU A 51 6.46 11.88 -4.48
C LEU A 51 5.74 12.09 -5.83
N GLN A 52 6.50 12.21 -6.92
CA GLN A 52 5.92 12.29 -8.28
C GLN A 52 5.07 11.07 -8.62
N LYS A 53 5.46 9.88 -8.14
CA LYS A 53 4.69 8.66 -8.33
C LYS A 53 3.36 8.71 -7.58
N CYS A 54 3.36 9.16 -6.32
CA CYS A 54 2.14 9.33 -5.53
C CYS A 54 1.15 10.28 -6.19
N GLU A 55 1.61 11.46 -6.61
CA GLU A 55 0.77 12.43 -7.35
C GLU A 55 0.22 11.83 -8.65
N SER A 56 1.05 11.10 -9.40
CA SER A 56 0.61 10.40 -10.60
C SER A 56 -0.44 9.33 -10.30
N LEU A 57 -0.39 8.65 -9.14
CA LEU A 57 -1.39 7.65 -8.76
C LEU A 57 -2.74 8.30 -8.46
N LYS A 58 -2.77 9.42 -7.73
CA LYS A 58 -3.99 10.20 -7.41
C LYS A 58 -4.76 10.61 -8.66
N THR A 59 -4.06 10.94 -9.74
CA THR A 59 -4.72 11.37 -11.00
C THR A 59 -5.42 10.24 -11.77
N ARG A 60 -5.18 8.97 -11.42
CA ARG A 60 -5.69 7.83 -12.20
C ARG A 60 -7.18 7.60 -11.94
N PRO A 61 -7.98 7.28 -12.98
CA PRO A 61 -9.44 7.17 -12.86
C PRO A 61 -9.92 6.21 -11.78
N TYR A 62 -9.25 5.07 -11.59
CA TYR A 62 -9.66 4.06 -10.62
C TYR A 62 -9.31 4.39 -9.17
N PHE A 63 -8.39 5.33 -8.91
CA PHE A 63 -8.16 5.81 -7.54
C PHE A 63 -9.17 6.90 -7.15
N ARG A 64 -9.85 7.55 -8.11
CA ARG A 64 -10.83 8.62 -7.84
C ARG A 64 -12.05 8.16 -7.05
N HIS A 65 -12.33 6.86 -7.08
CA HIS A 65 -13.50 6.26 -6.43
C HIS A 65 -13.14 5.51 -5.14
N ASP A 66 -11.85 5.45 -4.78
CA ASP A 66 -11.35 4.75 -3.60
C ASP A 66 -10.80 5.79 -2.61
N GLU A 67 -11.71 6.39 -1.84
CA GLU A 67 -11.39 7.47 -0.90
C GLU A 67 -10.41 7.00 0.18
N SER A 68 -10.53 5.75 0.65
CA SER A 68 -9.61 5.14 1.60
C SER A 68 -8.18 5.14 1.06
N LEU A 69 -7.99 4.68 -0.17
CA LEU A 69 -6.66 4.58 -0.75
C LEU A 69 -6.08 5.95 -1.11
N LEU A 70 -6.93 6.93 -1.44
CA LEU A 70 -6.49 8.32 -1.61
C LEU A 70 -6.00 8.92 -0.29
N ALA A 71 -6.72 8.71 0.81
CA ALA A 71 -6.32 9.16 2.14
C ALA A 71 -4.96 8.59 2.54
N GLU A 72 -4.73 7.30 2.29
CA GLU A 72 -3.43 6.66 2.53
C GLU A 72 -2.31 7.28 1.67
N ILE A 73 -2.57 7.56 0.39
CA ILE A 73 -1.57 8.22 -0.46
C ILE A 73 -1.25 9.64 0.04
N ASP A 74 -2.25 10.37 0.52
CA ASP A 74 -2.07 11.71 1.08
C ASP A 74 -1.25 11.67 2.37
N LEU A 75 -1.56 10.72 3.26
CA LEU A 75 -0.76 10.48 4.47
C LEU A 75 0.69 10.13 4.12
N LEU A 76 0.90 9.27 3.13
CA LEU A 76 2.26 8.92 2.67
C LEU A 76 3.05 10.15 2.18
N ILE A 77 2.39 11.05 1.43
CA ILE A 77 3.00 12.30 0.95
C ILE A 77 3.32 13.24 2.12
N GLU A 78 2.44 13.34 3.11
CA GLU A 78 2.64 14.17 4.30
C GLU A 78 3.82 13.67 5.15
N MET A 79 3.85 12.37 5.42
CA MET A 79 4.92 11.71 6.19
C MET A 79 6.29 11.82 5.52
N LYS A 80 6.33 11.87 4.18
CA LYS A 80 7.56 11.92 3.36
C LYS A 80 8.53 10.78 3.66
N LYS A 81 8.02 9.66 4.18
CA LYS A 81 8.76 8.46 4.54
C LYS A 81 8.09 7.26 3.93
N LYS A 82 8.89 6.25 3.60
CA LYS A 82 8.44 4.97 3.07
C LYS A 82 9.01 3.85 3.93
N ALA A 83 8.21 2.80 4.06
CA ALA A 83 8.58 1.59 4.75
C ALA A 83 8.80 0.46 3.74
N GLU A 84 9.77 -0.40 4.02
CA GLU A 84 9.84 -1.73 3.44
C GLU A 84 9.07 -2.71 4.33
N ILE A 85 8.68 -3.87 3.81
CA ILE A 85 7.90 -4.86 4.59
C ILE A 85 8.66 -5.30 5.86
N GLN A 86 10.00 -5.33 5.79
CA GLN A 86 10.84 -5.74 6.93
C GLN A 86 10.85 -4.69 8.07
N CYS A 87 10.21 -3.52 7.91
CA CYS A 87 10.09 -2.56 9.01
C CYS A 87 9.37 -3.15 10.23
N LEU A 88 8.54 -4.18 10.03
CA LEU A 88 7.84 -4.90 11.10
C LEU A 88 8.79 -5.69 12.01
N ASP A 89 9.99 -6.04 11.53
CA ASP A 89 11.01 -6.73 12.33
C ASP A 89 11.52 -5.84 13.48
N ALA A 90 11.32 -4.53 13.37
CA ALA A 90 11.62 -3.57 14.43
C ALA A 90 10.70 -3.74 15.66
N ILE A 91 9.54 -4.39 15.50
CA ILE A 91 8.64 -4.75 16.61
C ILE A 91 9.06 -6.11 17.18
N SER A 92 9.16 -7.12 16.32
CA SER A 92 9.61 -8.48 16.66
C SER A 92 9.94 -9.24 15.38
N SER A 93 10.92 -10.15 15.43
CA SER A 93 11.41 -10.89 14.25
C SER A 93 10.35 -11.68 13.49
N ASN A 94 9.27 -12.10 14.16
CA ASN A 94 8.19 -12.87 13.55
C ASN A 94 6.87 -12.08 13.46
N TYR A 95 6.88 -10.77 13.73
CA TYR A 95 5.66 -9.97 13.84
C TYR A 95 4.79 -10.02 12.58
N LEU A 96 5.42 -10.03 11.40
CA LEU A 96 4.72 -10.13 10.11
C LEU A 96 3.83 -11.38 10.06
N CYS A 97 4.39 -12.54 10.40
CA CYS A 97 3.71 -13.84 10.28
C CYS A 97 2.78 -14.11 11.45
N ASP A 98 3.20 -13.79 12.68
CA ASP A 98 2.49 -14.19 13.89
C ASP A 98 1.35 -13.23 14.25
N VAL A 99 1.42 -11.97 13.82
CA VAL A 99 0.49 -10.92 14.24
C VAL A 99 -0.11 -10.17 13.05
N TYR A 100 0.72 -9.57 12.20
CA TYR A 100 0.27 -8.63 11.19
C TYR A 100 -0.61 -9.29 10.12
N LEU A 101 -0.10 -10.34 9.45
CA LEU A 101 -0.85 -11.05 8.40
C LEU A 101 -2.14 -11.70 8.93
N PRO A 102 -2.13 -12.45 10.05
CA PRO A 102 -3.37 -13.02 10.60
C PRO A 102 -4.43 -11.97 10.91
N SER A 103 -4.02 -10.85 11.54
CA SER A 103 -4.93 -9.74 11.84
C SER A 103 -5.53 -9.13 10.57
N ARG A 104 -4.71 -8.84 9.55
CA ARG A 104 -5.18 -8.26 8.29
C ARG A 104 -6.09 -9.21 7.50
N LEU A 105 -5.76 -10.50 7.46
CA LEU A 105 -6.60 -11.50 6.80
C LEU A 105 -7.96 -11.62 7.49
N SER A 106 -8.00 -11.59 8.83
CA SER A 106 -9.28 -11.64 9.56
C SER A 106 -10.20 -10.47 9.20
N LEU A 107 -9.67 -9.26 8.98
CA LEU A 107 -10.46 -8.10 8.59
C LEU A 107 -11.06 -8.21 7.19
N VAL A 108 -10.32 -8.79 6.23
CA VAL A 108 -10.72 -8.89 4.82
C VAL A 108 -11.65 -10.09 4.56
N MET A 109 -11.63 -11.11 5.42
CA MET A 109 -12.47 -12.31 5.29
C MET A 109 -13.86 -12.19 5.93
N THR A 110 -14.20 -11.02 6.49
CA THR A 110 -15.51 -10.72 7.09
C THR A 110 -16.38 -9.95 6.09
#